data_AF-A0A7S3SSV1-F1
#
_entry.id   AF-A0A7S3SSV1-F1
#
_cell.length_a   1.000
_cell.length_b   1.000
_cell.length_c   1.000
_cell.angle_alpha   90.00
_cell.angle_beta   90.00
_cell.angle_gamma   90.00
#
_symmetry.space_group_name_H-M   'P 1'
#
loop_
_entity.id
_entity.type
_entity.pdbx_description
1 polymer ?
#
loop_
_entity_poly.entity_id
_entity_poly.type
_entity_poly.pdbx_seq_one_letter_code
_entity_poly.pdbx_strand_id
1 'polypeptide(L)'
;LEERGVTSAGFESFYAELLAAVYPVLELEMAVMQVIIPVFKALDTARVKGRTAQEREEADALCGGFEEDPLMQMNMQMYDLAHLLPPSVWAEYGEEGLPALTGRILANVAGRKSDLPAPFVGAWVSFMREYGWDGADQLFVSSPRYADSPHLLVSKLRHNSSGGISNPADILKERVANRRRVMRAQEERGGRGSGGLFARCAGANLEKRNLHLDHLMWIRNAPKLRMARVTAAFRSALLAAQADLLAAGR
;
A
#
# COMPACT_ATOMS: atom_id res chain seq x y z
N LEU A 1 -15.57 -22.83 5.81
CA LEU A 1 -14.75 -24.05 5.58
C LEU A 1 -15.10 -25.15 6.56
N GLU A 2 -15.30 -24.85 7.84
CA GLU A 2 -15.75 -25.82 8.87
C GLU A 2 -16.98 -26.63 8.43
N GLU A 3 -18.02 -25.98 7.91
CA GLU A 3 -19.23 -26.68 7.43
C GLU A 3 -19.07 -27.38 6.06
N ARG A 4 -18.08 -26.98 5.26
CA ARG A 4 -17.92 -27.42 3.85
C ARG A 4 -16.90 -28.53 3.67
N GLY A 5 -16.10 -28.78 4.70
CA GLY A 5 -14.99 -29.72 4.67
C GLY A 5 -13.76 -29.20 3.92
N VAL A 6 -12.60 -29.75 4.28
CA VAL A 6 -11.30 -29.48 3.64
C VAL A 6 -11.20 -30.30 2.35
N THR A 7 -11.93 -29.87 1.31
CA THR A 7 -11.96 -30.47 -0.02
C THR A 7 -11.76 -29.41 -1.09
N SER A 8 -11.41 -29.79 -2.32
CA SER A 8 -11.28 -28.85 -3.43
C SER A 8 -12.57 -28.03 -3.63
N ALA A 9 -13.73 -28.69 -3.63
CA ALA A 9 -15.03 -28.02 -3.75
C ALA A 9 -15.31 -27.07 -2.57
N GLY A 10 -14.92 -27.46 -1.35
CA GLY A 10 -15.05 -26.62 -0.15
C GLY A 10 -14.21 -25.34 -0.23
N PHE A 11 -12.96 -25.45 -0.71
CA PHE A 11 -12.09 -24.29 -0.92
C PHE A 11 -12.54 -23.40 -2.08
N GLU A 12 -12.97 -23.99 -3.19
CA GLU A 12 -13.53 -23.25 -4.33
C GLU A 12 -14.75 -22.41 -3.92
N SER A 13 -15.70 -23.03 -3.19
CA SER A 13 -16.85 -22.32 -2.64
C SER A 13 -16.45 -21.21 -1.68
N PHE A 14 -15.50 -21.46 -0.77
CA PHE A 14 -15.02 -20.46 0.16
C PHE A 14 -14.37 -19.27 -0.56
N TYR A 15 -13.52 -19.53 -1.55
CA TYR A 15 -12.88 -18.48 -2.33
C TYR A 15 -13.90 -17.66 -3.14
N ALA A 16 -14.89 -18.34 -3.75
CA ALA A 16 -15.97 -17.68 -4.48
C ALA A 16 -16.77 -16.71 -3.60
N GLU A 17 -17.04 -17.08 -2.35
CA GLU A 17 -17.73 -16.20 -1.41
C GLU A 17 -16.89 -15.02 -0.93
N LEU A 18 -15.60 -15.23 -0.66
CA LEU A 18 -14.69 -14.12 -0.35
C LEU A 18 -14.65 -13.11 -1.49
N LEU A 19 -14.60 -13.60 -2.74
CA LEU A 19 -14.68 -12.74 -3.92
C LEU A 19 -16.04 -12.03 -4.00
N ALA A 20 -17.15 -12.76 -3.85
CA ALA A 20 -18.49 -12.18 -3.90
C ALA A 20 -18.69 -11.08 -2.85
N ALA A 21 -18.10 -11.23 -1.65
CA ALA A 21 -18.18 -10.24 -0.59
C ALA A 21 -17.44 -8.94 -0.92
N VAL A 22 -16.35 -8.99 -1.69
CA VAL A 22 -15.58 -7.78 -2.07
C VAL A 22 -15.95 -7.24 -3.45
N TYR A 23 -16.61 -8.05 -4.28
CA TYR A 23 -16.87 -7.74 -5.69
C TYR A 23 -17.58 -6.41 -5.90
N PRO A 24 -18.65 -6.04 -5.15
CA PRO A 24 -19.33 -4.77 -5.37
C PRO A 24 -18.41 -3.56 -5.18
N VAL A 25 -17.53 -3.59 -4.18
CA VAL A 25 -16.59 -2.50 -3.95
C VAL A 25 -15.47 -2.52 -5.00
N LEU A 26 -15.00 -3.70 -5.38
CA LEU A 26 -14.00 -3.84 -6.44
C LEU A 26 -14.53 -3.29 -7.77
N GLU A 27 -15.78 -3.56 -8.13
CA GLU A 27 -16.41 -2.99 -9.33
C GLU A 27 -16.43 -1.46 -9.30
N LEU A 28 -16.80 -0.86 -8.16
CA LEU A 28 -16.77 0.60 -7.99
C LEU A 28 -15.35 1.16 -8.16
N GLU A 29 -14.36 0.55 -7.50
CA GLU A 29 -12.96 0.98 -7.62
C GLU A 29 -12.47 0.83 -9.08
N MET A 30 -12.81 -0.27 -9.75
CA MET A 30 -12.46 -0.52 -11.16
C MET A 30 -13.18 0.43 -12.13
N ALA A 31 -14.40 0.87 -11.82
CA ALA A 31 -15.09 1.90 -12.59
C ALA A 31 -14.36 3.25 -12.48
N VAL A 32 -13.89 3.62 -11.27
CA VAL A 32 -13.03 4.80 -11.10
C VAL A 32 -11.72 4.63 -11.86
N MET A 33 -11.16 3.42 -11.93
CA MET A 33 -9.96 3.15 -12.74
C MET A 33 -10.15 3.55 -14.21
N GLN A 34 -11.34 3.37 -14.79
CA GLN A 34 -11.63 3.77 -16.17
C GLN A 34 -11.54 5.29 -16.38
N VAL A 35 -11.80 6.09 -15.33
CA VAL A 35 -11.66 7.55 -15.36
C VAL A 35 -10.19 7.96 -15.24
N ILE A 36 -9.43 7.32 -14.37
CA ILE A 36 -8.05 7.75 -14.08
C ILE A 36 -7.01 7.19 -15.08
N ILE A 37 -7.24 6.02 -15.67
CA ILE A 37 -6.29 5.38 -16.59
C ILE A 37 -5.93 6.29 -17.77
N PRO A 38 -6.88 6.94 -18.47
CA PRO A 38 -6.55 7.86 -19.56
C PRO A 38 -5.69 9.04 -19.10
N VAL A 39 -6.00 9.62 -17.93
CA VAL A 39 -5.23 10.73 -17.34
C VAL A 39 -3.81 10.27 -17.03
N PHE A 40 -3.65 9.14 -16.35
CA PHE A 40 -2.34 8.60 -16.00
C PHE A 40 -1.52 8.24 -17.24
N LYS A 41 -2.12 7.59 -18.25
CA LYS A 41 -1.44 7.27 -19.52
C LYS A 41 -0.96 8.52 -20.25
N ALA A 42 -1.76 9.59 -20.26
CA ALA A 42 -1.37 10.85 -20.88
C ALA A 42 -0.19 11.50 -20.14
N LEU A 43 -0.24 11.54 -18.80
CA LEU A 43 0.85 12.06 -17.98
C LEU A 43 2.11 11.22 -18.11
N ASP A 44 2.02 9.90 -18.06
CA ASP A 44 3.18 9.01 -18.21
C ASP A 44 3.81 9.12 -19.60
N THR A 45 2.97 9.27 -20.64
CA THR A 45 3.45 9.56 -22.00
C THR A 45 4.21 10.88 -22.04
N ALA A 46 3.68 11.94 -21.41
CA ALA A 46 4.37 13.24 -21.34
C ALA A 46 5.66 13.18 -20.50
N ARG A 47 5.67 12.39 -19.43
CA ARG A 47 6.85 12.14 -18.57
C ARG A 47 7.98 11.49 -19.34
N VAL A 48 7.68 10.50 -20.19
CA VAL A 48 8.68 9.72 -20.95
C VAL A 48 9.04 10.40 -22.28
N LYS A 49 8.05 10.90 -23.01
CA LYS A 49 8.18 11.38 -24.40
C LYS A 49 8.03 12.90 -24.54
N GLY A 50 7.95 13.64 -23.44
CA GLY A 50 7.86 15.10 -23.44
C GLY A 50 9.02 15.73 -24.20
N ARG A 51 8.75 16.79 -24.95
CA ARG A 51 9.72 17.45 -25.85
C ARG A 51 10.73 18.26 -25.06
N THR A 52 10.31 18.84 -23.93
CA THR A 52 11.17 19.66 -23.07
C THR A 52 11.40 18.98 -21.72
N ALA A 53 12.48 19.38 -21.03
CA ALA A 53 12.71 18.94 -19.64
C ALA A 53 11.56 19.38 -18.73
N GLN A 54 11.10 20.61 -18.90
CA GLN A 54 9.96 21.15 -18.16
C GLN A 54 8.68 20.31 -18.32
N GLU A 55 8.33 19.92 -19.55
CA GLU A 55 7.15 19.07 -19.78
C GLU A 55 7.26 17.72 -19.03
N ARG A 56 8.45 17.11 -19.04
CA ARG A 56 8.68 15.82 -18.39
C ARG A 56 8.64 15.95 -16.86
N GLU A 57 9.27 16.98 -16.31
CA GLU A 57 9.29 17.27 -14.86
C GLU A 57 7.91 17.63 -14.33
N GLU A 58 7.15 18.45 -15.06
CA GLU A 58 5.77 18.77 -14.69
C GLU A 58 4.87 17.54 -14.75
N ALA A 59 5.02 16.69 -15.78
CA ALA A 59 4.28 15.44 -15.87
C ALA A 59 4.64 14.46 -14.73
N ASP A 60 5.91 14.36 -14.36
CA ASP A 60 6.36 13.57 -13.22
C ASP A 60 5.75 14.06 -11.90
N ALA A 61 5.74 15.37 -11.68
CA ALA A 61 5.14 15.99 -10.51
C ALA A 61 3.63 15.69 -10.39
N LEU A 62 2.92 15.60 -11.52
CA LEU A 62 1.49 15.28 -11.56
C LEU A 62 1.19 13.79 -11.34
N CYS A 63 2.19 12.91 -11.39
CA CYS A 63 2.06 11.46 -11.19
C CYS A 63 2.22 11.00 -9.72
N GLY A 64 2.45 11.92 -8.78
CA GLY A 64 2.67 11.63 -7.37
C GLY A 64 1.98 12.60 -6.41
N GLY A 65 2.06 12.32 -5.12
CA GLY A 65 1.49 13.19 -4.08
C GLY A 65 -0.03 13.06 -3.93
N PHE A 66 -0.54 11.82 -3.96
CA PHE A 66 -1.96 11.55 -3.72
C PHE A 66 -2.16 11.27 -2.23
N GLU A 67 -2.80 12.22 -1.55
CA GLU A 67 -3.28 12.04 -0.18
C GLU A 67 -4.26 10.85 -0.15
N GLU A 68 -4.38 10.17 0.99
CA GLU A 68 -5.27 8.99 1.14
C GLU A 68 -4.89 7.74 0.32
N ASP A 69 -3.80 7.74 -0.46
CA ASP A 69 -3.31 6.53 -1.14
C ASP A 69 -3.02 5.42 -0.09
N PRO A 70 -3.76 4.30 -0.10
CA PRO A 70 -3.66 3.29 0.95
C PRO A 70 -2.27 2.64 1.02
N LEU A 71 -1.55 2.58 -0.11
CA LEU A 71 -0.18 2.10 -0.12
C LEU A 71 0.78 3.06 0.60
N MET A 72 0.57 4.38 0.42
CA MET A 72 1.35 5.39 1.12
C MET A 72 1.06 5.37 2.62
N GLN A 73 -0.20 5.21 3.02
CA GLN A 73 -0.60 5.09 4.43
C GLN A 73 0.08 3.92 5.14
N MET A 74 0.11 2.76 4.47
CA MET A 74 0.81 1.57 4.99
C MET A 74 2.32 1.83 5.13
N ASN A 75 2.95 2.49 4.16
CA ASN A 75 4.38 2.80 4.21
C ASN A 75 4.73 3.79 5.33
N MET A 76 3.88 4.79 5.58
CA MET A 76 4.04 5.72 6.71
C MET A 76 3.95 4.98 8.05
N GLN A 77 2.94 4.13 8.24
CA GLN A 77 2.80 3.36 9.48
C GLN A 77 3.94 2.36 9.68
N MET A 78 4.45 1.76 8.61
CA MET A 78 5.61 0.87 8.67
C MET A 78 6.88 1.64 9.04
N TYR A 79 7.05 2.86 8.53
CA TYR A 79 8.16 3.73 8.91
C TYR A 79 8.08 4.12 10.39
N ASP A 80 6.92 4.57 10.85
CA ASP A 80 6.70 4.94 12.25
C ASP A 80 6.94 3.75 13.18
N LEU A 81 6.42 2.57 12.83
CA LEU A 81 6.64 1.33 13.59
C LEU A 81 8.14 0.99 13.72
N ALA A 82 8.93 1.17 12.67
CA ALA A 82 10.37 0.92 12.71
C ALA A 82 11.10 1.86 13.68
N HIS A 83 10.66 3.12 13.78
CA HIS A 83 11.26 4.16 14.60
C HIS A 83 10.77 4.16 16.06
N LEU A 84 9.67 3.46 16.35
CA LEU A 84 9.23 3.22 17.73
C LEU A 84 10.14 2.23 18.47
N LEU A 85 10.93 1.41 17.75
CA LEU A 85 11.92 0.53 18.37
C LEU A 85 13.27 1.25 18.51
N PRO A 86 13.87 1.29 19.71
CA PRO A 86 15.10 2.04 19.93
C PRO A 86 16.26 1.52 19.06
N PRO A 87 17.13 2.41 18.54
CA PRO A 87 18.31 2.02 17.78
C PRO A 87 19.23 1.04 18.52
N SER A 88 19.29 1.11 19.85
CA SER A 88 20.06 0.17 20.67
C SER A 88 19.54 -1.27 20.56
N VAL A 89 18.21 -1.45 20.52
CA VAL A 89 17.59 -2.77 20.33
C VAL A 89 17.90 -3.29 18.94
N TRP A 90 17.80 -2.44 17.92
CA TRP A 90 18.22 -2.79 16.57
C TRP A 90 19.70 -3.22 16.53
N ALA A 91 20.60 -2.54 17.24
CA ALA A 91 22.02 -2.86 17.27
C ALA A 91 22.35 -4.22 17.93
N GLU A 92 21.51 -4.72 18.83
CA GLU A 92 21.66 -6.05 19.44
C GLU A 92 21.52 -7.20 18.41
N TYR A 93 20.85 -6.95 17.29
CA TYR A 93 20.57 -7.95 16.26
C TYR A 93 21.15 -7.50 14.91
N GLY A 94 22.16 -8.22 14.43
CA GLY A 94 22.56 -8.17 13.02
C GLY A 94 21.49 -8.76 12.10
N GLU A 95 21.75 -8.81 10.78
CA GLU A 95 20.83 -9.43 9.80
C GLU A 95 20.46 -10.89 10.15
N GLU A 96 21.45 -11.68 10.58
CA GLU A 96 21.25 -13.06 11.00
C GLU A 96 20.47 -13.18 12.34
N GLY A 97 20.41 -12.09 13.12
CA GLY A 97 19.74 -12.02 14.42
C GLY A 97 18.25 -11.64 14.33
N LEU A 98 17.74 -11.28 13.15
CA LEU A 98 16.34 -10.85 13.00
C LEU A 98 15.29 -11.91 13.40
N PRO A 99 15.51 -13.22 13.20
CA PRO A 99 14.60 -14.24 13.75
C PRO A 99 14.51 -14.19 15.28
N ALA A 100 15.62 -13.95 15.98
CA ALA A 100 15.63 -13.83 17.44
C ALA A 100 14.90 -12.56 17.91
N LEU A 101 15.07 -11.44 17.22
CA LEU A 101 14.31 -10.22 17.48
C LEU A 101 12.81 -10.44 17.26
N THR A 102 12.43 -11.13 16.18
CA THR A 102 11.04 -11.51 15.91
C THR A 102 10.45 -12.30 17.09
N GLY A 103 11.19 -13.29 17.60
CA GLY A 103 10.78 -14.05 18.78
C GLY A 103 10.60 -13.18 20.03
N ARG A 104 11.49 -12.21 20.27
CA ARG A 104 11.37 -11.24 21.37
C ARG A 104 10.14 -10.35 21.24
N ILE A 105 9.85 -9.86 20.04
CA ILE A 105 8.66 -9.06 19.74
C ILE A 105 7.40 -9.87 20.06
N LEU A 106 7.31 -11.09 19.54
CA LEU A 106 6.16 -11.97 19.78
C LEU A 106 6.00 -12.35 21.27
N ALA A 107 7.09 -12.50 22.01
CA ALA A 107 7.04 -12.72 23.46
C ALA A 107 6.48 -11.51 24.22
N ASN A 108 6.81 -10.29 23.79
CA ASN A 108 6.24 -9.06 24.38
C ASN A 108 4.75 -8.90 24.03
N VAL A 109 4.38 -9.15 22.78
CA VAL A 109 2.96 -9.13 22.34
C VAL A 109 2.12 -10.12 23.13
N ALA A 110 2.67 -11.31 23.43
CA ALA A 110 1.99 -12.32 24.23
C ALA A 110 2.07 -12.11 25.75
N GLY A 111 2.67 -11.01 26.23
CA GLY A 111 2.81 -10.72 27.66
C GLY A 111 3.79 -11.64 28.41
N ARG A 112 4.59 -12.45 27.70
CA ARG A 112 5.62 -13.31 28.30
C ARG A 112 6.92 -12.57 28.60
N LYS A 113 7.10 -11.39 28.00
CA LYS A 113 8.17 -10.42 28.26
C LYS A 113 7.58 -9.02 28.30
N SER A 114 8.32 -8.09 28.91
CA SER A 114 7.94 -6.68 29.06
C SER A 114 9.14 -5.74 28.90
N ASP A 115 10.07 -6.12 28.02
CA ASP A 115 11.35 -5.45 27.83
C ASP A 115 11.42 -4.59 26.55
N LEU A 116 10.37 -4.60 25.72
CA LEU A 116 10.22 -3.68 24.59
C LEU A 116 9.27 -2.51 24.93
N PRO A 117 9.42 -1.34 24.28
CA PRO A 117 8.56 -0.19 24.57
C PRO A 117 7.08 -0.49 24.31
N ALA A 118 6.20 -0.14 25.26
CA ALA A 118 4.76 -0.33 25.11
C ALA A 118 4.16 0.34 23.85
N PRO A 119 4.59 1.55 23.44
CA PRO A 119 4.12 2.16 22.18
C PRO A 119 4.46 1.30 20.95
N PHE A 120 5.67 0.71 20.90
CA PHE A 120 6.05 -0.19 19.81
C PHE A 120 5.18 -1.44 19.79
N VAL A 121 4.97 -2.09 20.95
CA VAL A 121 4.14 -3.31 21.04
C VAL A 121 2.70 -3.03 20.62
N GLY A 122 2.12 -1.90 21.05
CA GLY A 122 0.77 -1.49 20.65
C GLY A 122 0.66 -1.18 19.15
N ALA A 123 1.65 -0.49 18.59
CA ALA A 123 1.71 -0.21 17.16
C ALA A 123 1.90 -1.48 16.32
N TRP A 124 2.72 -2.42 16.79
CA TRP A 124 2.91 -3.72 16.15
C TRP A 124 1.59 -4.49 16.05
N VAL A 125 0.85 -4.61 17.15
CA VAL A 125 -0.46 -5.30 17.17
C VAL A 125 -1.43 -4.63 16.20
N SER A 126 -1.49 -3.30 16.20
CA SER A 126 -2.37 -2.54 15.31
C SER A 126 -1.98 -2.71 13.83
N PHE A 127 -0.68 -2.66 13.52
CA PHE A 127 -0.16 -2.87 12.17
C PHE A 127 -0.45 -4.29 11.68
N MET A 128 -0.20 -5.31 12.50
CA MET A 128 -0.47 -6.71 12.13
C MET A 128 -1.96 -6.98 11.92
N ARG A 129 -2.83 -6.32 12.68
CA ARG A 129 -4.28 -6.39 12.47
C ARG A 129 -4.68 -5.75 11.15
N GLU A 130 -4.16 -4.56 10.83
CA GLU A 130 -4.58 -3.80 9.65
C GLU A 130 -3.90 -4.25 8.35
N TYR A 131 -2.63 -4.67 8.43
CA TYR A 131 -1.75 -4.94 7.28
C TYR A 131 -1.03 -6.29 7.37
N GLY A 132 -1.35 -7.15 8.34
CA GLY A 132 -0.75 -8.49 8.44
C GLY A 132 -0.98 -9.36 7.21
N TRP A 133 -1.98 -9.03 6.39
CA TRP A 133 -2.28 -9.67 5.10
C TRP A 133 -1.31 -9.29 3.98
N ASP A 134 -0.45 -8.29 4.15
CA ASP A 134 0.53 -7.86 3.14
C ASP A 134 1.81 -8.72 3.18
N GLY A 135 2.61 -8.60 2.13
CA GLY A 135 3.87 -9.33 1.96
C GLY A 135 4.40 -9.18 0.53
N ALA A 136 5.59 -9.75 0.28
CA ALA A 136 6.06 -9.89 -1.10
C ALA A 136 5.10 -10.78 -1.90
N ASP A 137 4.88 -10.46 -3.17
CA ASP A 137 4.05 -11.27 -4.07
C ASP A 137 2.64 -11.54 -3.50
N GLN A 138 2.05 -10.48 -2.93
CA GLN A 138 0.77 -10.50 -2.20
C GLN A 138 -0.46 -11.02 -2.98
N LEU A 139 -0.36 -11.18 -4.30
CA LEU A 139 -1.42 -11.75 -5.13
C LEU A 139 -1.30 -13.27 -5.32
N PHE A 140 -0.17 -13.86 -4.91
CA PHE A 140 0.05 -15.30 -4.96
C PHE A 140 -0.28 -15.92 -3.61
N VAL A 141 -1.20 -16.90 -3.59
CA VAL A 141 -1.64 -17.57 -2.36
C VAL A 141 -0.49 -18.33 -1.66
N SER A 142 0.48 -18.83 -2.43
CA SER A 142 1.63 -19.57 -1.92
C SER A 142 2.63 -18.68 -1.17
N SER A 143 2.63 -17.38 -1.44
CA SER A 143 3.57 -16.45 -0.83
C SER A 143 3.19 -16.15 0.63
N PRO A 144 4.18 -16.09 1.55
CA PRO A 144 3.94 -15.79 2.95
C PRO A 144 3.43 -14.36 3.18
N ARG A 145 2.74 -14.16 4.30
CA ARG A 145 2.23 -12.86 4.76
C ARG A 145 2.90 -12.47 6.07
N TYR A 146 2.88 -11.20 6.43
CA TYR A 146 3.43 -10.79 7.73
C TYR A 146 2.73 -11.53 8.88
N ALA A 147 1.41 -11.77 8.79
CA ALA A 147 0.64 -12.48 9.81
C ALA A 147 1.13 -13.91 10.07
N ASP A 148 1.45 -14.68 9.02
CA ASP A 148 1.94 -16.06 9.15
C ASP A 148 3.47 -16.15 9.29
N SER A 149 4.18 -15.12 8.82
CA SER A 149 5.64 -15.06 8.77
C SER A 149 6.14 -13.70 9.27
N PRO A 150 6.04 -13.38 10.58
CA PRO A 150 6.28 -12.03 11.08
C PRO A 150 7.72 -11.52 10.91
N HIS A 151 8.68 -12.44 10.75
CA HIS A 151 10.08 -12.10 10.49
C HIS A 151 10.23 -11.27 9.20
N LEU A 152 9.36 -11.46 8.20
CA LEU A 152 9.36 -10.68 6.97
C LEU A 152 9.10 -9.19 7.22
N LEU A 153 8.20 -8.88 8.16
CA LEU A 153 7.96 -7.51 8.57
C LEU A 153 9.17 -6.96 9.31
N VAL A 154 9.76 -7.73 10.24
CA VAL A 154 10.96 -7.31 10.99
C VAL A 154 12.12 -6.96 10.04
N SER A 155 12.35 -7.74 9.00
CA SER A 155 13.35 -7.43 7.97
C SER A 155 13.06 -6.11 7.25
N LYS A 156 11.79 -5.81 6.93
CA LYS A 156 11.43 -4.51 6.35
C LYS A 156 11.60 -3.35 7.33
N LEU A 157 11.22 -3.54 8.59
CA LEU A 157 11.38 -2.52 9.63
C LEU A 157 12.86 -2.21 9.87
N ARG A 158 13.74 -3.23 9.84
CA ARG A 158 15.19 -3.02 9.93
C ARG A 158 15.68 -2.09 8.83
N HIS A 159 15.27 -2.32 7.60
CA HIS A 159 15.61 -1.44 6.48
C HIS A 159 15.11 0.00 6.72
N ASN A 160 13.86 0.16 7.15
CA ASN A 160 13.29 1.47 7.47
C ASN A 160 13.96 2.18 8.65
N SER A 161 14.52 1.44 9.61
CA SER A 161 15.25 1.98 10.76
C SER A 161 16.69 2.41 10.42
N SER A 162 17.20 2.00 9.25
CA SER A 162 18.56 2.32 8.84
C SER A 162 18.66 3.79 8.42
N GLY A 163 19.77 4.45 8.76
CA GLY A 163 19.99 5.84 8.39
C GLY A 163 19.94 6.04 6.87
N GLY A 164 19.28 7.11 6.42
CA GLY A 164 19.18 7.47 5.00
C GLY A 164 17.82 7.20 4.34
N ILE A 165 16.86 6.60 5.06
CA ILE A 165 15.49 6.47 4.57
C ILE A 165 14.69 7.73 4.94
N SER A 166 14.29 8.48 3.92
CA SER A 166 13.41 9.64 4.09
C SER A 166 12.05 9.23 4.63
N ASN A 167 11.51 10.02 5.56
CA ASN A 167 10.17 9.83 6.10
C ASN A 167 9.12 9.89 4.98
N PRO A 168 8.34 8.82 4.73
CA PRO A 168 7.33 8.81 3.68
C PRO A 168 6.28 9.92 3.83
N ALA A 169 5.98 10.35 5.07
CA ALA A 169 5.07 11.46 5.32
C ALA A 169 5.62 12.80 4.79
N ASP A 170 6.93 13.02 4.93
CA ASP A 170 7.56 14.24 4.43
C ASP A 170 7.71 14.21 2.91
N ILE A 171 8.05 13.04 2.33
CA ILE A 171 8.02 12.83 0.88
C ILE A 171 6.61 13.10 0.33
N LEU A 172 5.56 12.63 1.01
CA LEU A 172 4.17 12.89 0.59
C LEU A 172 3.88 14.39 0.60
N LYS A 173 4.20 15.11 1.68
CA LYS A 173 3.99 16.57 1.78
C LYS A 173 4.71 17.31 0.64
N GLU A 174 5.96 16.97 0.37
CA GLU A 174 6.75 17.58 -0.71
C GLU A 174 6.12 17.31 -2.08
N ARG A 175 5.71 16.07 -2.34
CA ARG A 175 5.06 15.70 -3.62
C ARG A 175 3.71 16.40 -3.80
N VAL A 176 2.89 16.48 -2.76
CA VAL A 176 1.61 17.22 -2.79
C VAL A 176 1.86 18.70 -3.11
N ALA A 177 2.82 19.32 -2.42
CA ALA A 177 3.17 20.73 -2.64
C ALA A 177 3.66 20.98 -4.07
N ASN A 178 4.55 20.12 -4.58
CA ASN A 178 5.07 20.22 -5.94
C ASN A 178 3.94 20.05 -6.98
N ARG A 179 3.09 19.04 -6.83
CA ARG A 179 1.93 18.81 -7.70
C ARG A 179 1.02 20.03 -7.76
N ARG A 180 0.60 20.55 -6.60
CA ARG A 180 -0.29 21.73 -6.51
C ARG A 180 0.35 22.99 -7.11
N ARG A 181 1.68 23.14 -6.99
CA ARG A 181 2.43 24.21 -7.66
C ARG A 181 2.37 24.07 -9.18
N VAL A 182 2.62 22.88 -9.72
CA VAL A 182 2.58 22.61 -11.17
C VAL A 182 1.17 22.81 -11.73
N MET A 183 0.14 22.32 -11.02
CA MET A 183 -1.27 22.53 -11.41
C MET A 183 -1.59 24.01 -11.58
N ARG A 184 -1.30 24.83 -10.55
CA ARG A 184 -1.51 26.29 -10.60
C ARG A 184 -0.73 26.96 -11.72
N ALA A 185 0.54 26.60 -11.91
CA ALA A 185 1.35 27.16 -13.00
C ALA A 185 0.82 26.79 -14.39
N GLN A 186 0.23 25.60 -14.57
CA GLN A 186 -0.42 25.20 -15.82
C GLN A 186 -1.75 25.92 -16.03
N GLU A 187 -2.56 26.08 -14.98
CA GLU A 187 -3.81 26.84 -15.02
C GLU A 187 -3.57 28.32 -15.33
N GLU A 188 -2.58 28.95 -14.70
CA GLU A 188 -2.21 30.34 -14.99
C GLU A 188 -1.72 30.51 -16.44
N ARG A 189 -0.90 29.58 -16.96
CA ARG A 189 -0.47 29.61 -18.37
C ARG A 189 -1.63 29.37 -19.32
N GLY A 190 -2.52 28.42 -19.00
CA GLY A 190 -3.69 28.09 -19.81
C GLY A 190 -4.77 29.18 -19.81
N GLY A 191 -4.95 29.88 -18.68
CA GLY A 191 -5.90 30.99 -18.53
C GLY A 191 -5.40 32.32 -19.11
N ARG A 192 -4.08 32.48 -19.29
CA ARG A 192 -3.46 33.63 -19.97
C ARG A 192 -3.42 33.51 -21.50
N GLY A 193 -3.79 32.36 -22.06
CA GLY A 193 -3.97 32.18 -23.51
C GLY A 193 -5.25 32.87 -23.96
N SER A 194 -5.11 33.87 -24.85
CA SER A 194 -6.15 34.62 -25.60
C SER A 194 -7.60 34.14 -25.47
N GLY A 195 -8.52 35.07 -25.14
CA GLY A 195 -9.96 34.86 -24.87
C GLY A 195 -10.84 34.23 -25.97
N GLY A 196 -10.28 33.44 -26.88
CA GLY A 196 -10.98 32.58 -27.82
C GLY A 196 -11.45 31.24 -27.22
N LEU A 197 -12.34 30.58 -27.95
CA LEU A 197 -12.99 29.32 -27.54
C LEU A 197 -12.00 28.19 -27.23
N PHE A 198 -10.90 28.08 -27.99
CA PHE A 198 -9.89 27.02 -27.82
C PHE A 198 -9.13 27.13 -26.49
N ALA A 199 -8.79 28.34 -26.05
CA ALA A 199 -8.12 28.55 -24.77
C ALA A 199 -9.04 28.23 -23.59
N ARG A 200 -10.34 28.59 -23.71
CA ARG A 200 -11.37 28.21 -22.73
C ARG A 200 -11.50 26.68 -22.61
N CYS A 201 -11.55 25.96 -23.73
CA CYS A 201 -11.60 24.50 -23.72
C CYS A 201 -10.34 23.87 -23.13
N ALA A 202 -9.16 24.42 -23.42
CA ALA A 202 -7.90 23.95 -22.85
C ALA A 202 -7.84 24.15 -21.32
N GLY A 203 -8.28 25.32 -20.83
CA GLY A 203 -8.40 25.60 -19.40
C GLY A 203 -9.37 24.64 -18.70
N ALA A 204 -10.56 24.44 -19.26
CA ALA A 204 -11.55 23.50 -18.71
C ALA A 204 -11.03 22.05 -18.66
N ASN A 205 -10.24 21.63 -19.66
CA ASN A 205 -9.61 20.31 -19.66
C ASN A 205 -8.53 20.16 -18.58
N LEU A 206 -7.74 21.22 -18.32
CA LEU A 206 -6.75 21.23 -17.23
C LEU A 206 -7.43 21.14 -15.86
N GLU A 207 -8.48 21.94 -15.65
CA GLU A 207 -9.27 21.92 -14.42
C GLU A 207 -9.89 20.54 -14.18
N LYS A 208 -10.55 19.97 -15.20
CA LYS A 208 -11.12 18.61 -15.11
C LYS A 208 -10.06 17.56 -14.78
N ARG A 209 -8.89 17.63 -15.41
CA ARG A 209 -7.76 16.73 -15.09
C ARG A 209 -7.33 16.91 -13.64
N ASN A 210 -7.17 18.15 -13.17
CA ASN A 210 -6.74 18.44 -11.80
C ASN A 210 -7.75 17.91 -10.78
N LEU A 211 -9.05 18.04 -11.04
CA LEU A 211 -10.10 17.42 -10.22
C LEU A 211 -9.95 15.89 -10.14
N HIS A 212 -9.67 15.21 -11.25
CA HIS A 212 -9.40 13.77 -11.24
C HIS A 212 -8.14 13.42 -10.42
N LEU A 213 -7.07 14.23 -10.55
CA LEU A 213 -5.82 14.04 -9.81
C LEU A 213 -5.99 14.26 -8.30
N ASP A 214 -6.80 15.23 -7.88
CA ASP A 214 -7.02 15.52 -6.47
C ASP A 214 -8.01 14.55 -5.82
N HIS A 215 -9.07 14.14 -6.53
CA HIS A 215 -10.18 13.42 -5.91
C HIS A 215 -10.23 11.92 -6.20
N LEU A 216 -9.57 11.43 -7.25
CA LEU A 216 -9.72 10.03 -7.68
C LEU A 216 -8.41 9.25 -7.69
N MET A 217 -7.27 9.89 -7.93
CA MET A 217 -6.00 9.17 -8.13
C MET A 217 -5.50 8.40 -6.90
N TRP A 218 -5.91 8.79 -5.70
CA TRP A 218 -5.55 8.08 -4.46
C TRP A 218 -6.04 6.61 -4.47
N ILE A 219 -7.14 6.32 -5.18
CA ILE A 219 -7.75 4.99 -5.21
C ILE A 219 -6.97 3.98 -6.07
N ARG A 220 -5.98 4.44 -6.86
CA ARG A 220 -5.32 3.63 -7.89
C ARG A 220 -4.73 2.30 -7.39
N ASN A 221 -4.32 2.24 -6.12
CA ASN A 221 -3.76 1.05 -5.50
C ASN A 221 -4.82 0.19 -4.79
N ALA A 222 -5.98 0.75 -4.48
CA ALA A 222 -7.01 0.09 -3.69
C ALA A 222 -7.50 -1.25 -4.28
N PRO A 223 -7.77 -1.38 -5.60
CA PRO A 223 -8.18 -2.66 -6.18
C PRO A 223 -7.18 -3.79 -5.90
N LYS A 224 -5.88 -3.51 -6.11
CA LYS A 224 -4.80 -4.48 -5.87
C LYS A 224 -4.76 -4.88 -4.41
N LEU A 225 -4.79 -3.90 -3.50
CA LEU A 225 -4.70 -4.16 -2.06
C LEU A 225 -5.94 -4.93 -1.54
N ARG A 226 -7.13 -4.65 -2.09
CA ARG A 226 -8.35 -5.38 -1.79
C ARG A 226 -8.27 -6.84 -2.23
N MET A 227 -7.78 -7.09 -3.44
CA MET A 227 -7.53 -8.45 -3.92
C MET A 227 -6.50 -9.18 -3.06
N ALA A 228 -5.43 -8.51 -2.65
CA ALA A 228 -4.43 -9.07 -1.75
C ALA A 228 -5.02 -9.50 -0.39
N ARG A 229 -5.98 -8.73 0.17
CA ARG A 229 -6.72 -9.11 1.38
C ARG A 229 -7.53 -10.40 1.18
N VAL A 230 -8.20 -10.56 0.03
CA VAL A 230 -8.91 -11.80 -0.32
C VAL A 230 -7.94 -12.98 -0.39
N THR A 231 -6.84 -12.81 -1.12
CA THR A 231 -5.81 -13.86 -1.25
C THR A 231 -5.23 -14.26 0.10
N ALA A 232 -4.99 -13.29 0.99
CA ALA A 232 -4.49 -13.55 2.33
C ALA A 232 -5.52 -14.28 3.21
N ALA A 233 -6.79 -13.87 3.18
CA ALA A 233 -7.84 -14.56 3.93
C ALA A 233 -8.00 -16.02 3.47
N PHE A 234 -7.94 -16.26 2.16
CA PHE A 234 -7.93 -17.61 1.60
C PHE A 234 -6.71 -18.42 2.06
N ARG A 235 -5.52 -17.82 2.01
CA ARG A 235 -4.28 -18.44 2.51
C ARG A 235 -4.39 -18.82 3.99
N SER A 236 -4.85 -17.91 4.85
CA SER A 236 -5.00 -18.19 6.29
C SER A 236 -5.88 -19.41 6.54
N ALA A 237 -6.97 -19.54 5.80
CA ALA A 237 -7.85 -20.70 5.93
C ALA A 237 -7.21 -22.00 5.40
N LEU A 238 -6.42 -21.91 4.32
CA LEU A 238 -5.65 -23.04 3.79
C LEU A 238 -4.58 -23.51 4.79
N LEU A 239 -3.86 -22.59 5.42
CA LEU A 239 -2.86 -22.92 6.44
C LEU A 239 -3.48 -23.51 7.70
N ALA A 240 -4.66 -23.03 8.13
CA ALA A 240 -5.40 -23.61 9.24
C ALA A 240 -5.80 -25.07 8.93
N ALA A 241 -6.37 -25.31 7.76
CA ALA A 241 -6.73 -26.65 7.32
C ALA A 241 -5.51 -27.58 7.18
N GLN A 242 -4.37 -27.06 6.70
CA GLN A 242 -3.11 -27.80 6.68
C GLN A 242 -2.69 -28.22 8.10
N ALA A 243 -2.76 -27.30 9.07
CA ALA A 243 -2.41 -27.61 10.45
C ALA A 243 -3.32 -28.69 11.05
N ASP A 244 -4.63 -28.63 10.78
CA ASP A 244 -5.60 -29.64 11.23
C ASP A 244 -5.32 -31.02 10.61
N LEU A 245 -4.99 -31.08 9.32
CA LEU A 245 -4.62 -32.34 8.63
C LEU A 245 -3.34 -32.95 9.22
N LEU A 246 -2.31 -32.12 9.43
CA LEU A 246 -1.06 -32.56 10.05
C LEU A 246 -1.29 -33.08 11.48
N ALA A 247 -2.13 -32.40 12.27
CA ALA A 247 -2.49 -32.84 13.62
C ALA A 247 -3.27 -34.16 13.63
N ALA A 248 -4.03 -34.43 12.57
CA ALA A 248 -4.73 -35.70 12.35
C ALA A 248 -3.85 -36.81 11.74
N GLY A 249 -2.55 -36.54 11.49
CA GLY A 249 -1.62 -37.50 10.90
C GLY A 249 -1.89 -37.81 9.41
N ARG A 250 -2.45 -36.85 8.68
CA ARG A 250 -2.80 -36.96 7.25
C ARG A 250 -1.91 -36.11 6.35
#